data_AF-A0A1M6AJC4-F1
#
_entry.id   AF-A0A1M6AJC4-F1
#
_cell.length_a   1.000
_cell.length_b   1.000
_cell.length_c   1.000
_cell.angle_alpha   90.00
_cell.angle_beta   90.00
_cell.angle_gamma   90.00
#
_symmetry.space_group_name_H-M   'P 1'
#
loop_
_entity.id
_entity.type
_entity.pdbx_description
1 polymer ?
#
loop_
_entity_poly.entity_id
_entity_poly.type
_entity_poly.pdbx_seq_one_letter_code
_entity_poly.pdbx_strand_id
1 'polypeptide(L)'
;MDTAALITDLAGRPPWGDGPPPFAPLGALMFCLLLIAAAAAAFVLIRRRGGGPPPWVSGPRPAPPEYEARRTLADRFARGDITVEEFMERASALNWNPGHNDGRK
;
A
#
# COMPACT_ATOMS: atom_id res chain seq x y z
N MET A 1 31.33 -30.37 -52.14
CA MET A 1 31.95 -29.64 -51.02
C MET A 1 31.46 -28.21 -51.13
N ASP A 2 30.31 -27.97 -50.51
CA ASP A 2 29.44 -26.81 -50.76
C ASP A 2 29.95 -25.57 -50.02
N THR A 3 30.92 -24.90 -50.64
CA THR A 3 31.44 -23.60 -50.21
C THR A 3 30.35 -22.53 -50.13
N ALA A 4 29.29 -22.66 -50.94
CA ALA A 4 28.13 -21.76 -50.90
C ALA A 4 27.32 -21.85 -49.60
N ALA A 5 27.23 -23.04 -48.98
CA ALA A 5 26.53 -23.22 -47.72
C ALA A 5 27.30 -22.59 -46.54
N LEU A 6 28.64 -22.70 -46.55
CA LEU A 6 29.51 -22.08 -45.53
C LEU A 6 29.48 -20.55 -45.58
N ILE A 7 29.47 -19.96 -46.78
CA ILE A 7 29.40 -18.50 -46.95
C ILE A 7 28.04 -17.97 -46.47
N THR A 8 26.97 -18.74 -46.67
CA THR A 8 25.62 -18.38 -46.22
C THR A 8 25.47 -18.49 -44.69
N ASP A 9 26.09 -19.50 -44.06
CA ASP A 9 26.06 -19.69 -42.59
C ASP A 9 26.85 -18.59 -41.84
N LEU A 10 27.95 -18.10 -42.44
CA LEU A 10 28.73 -16.97 -41.92
C LEU A 10 28.02 -15.61 -42.10
N ALA A 11 27.18 -15.47 -43.11
CA ALA A 11 26.42 -14.24 -43.36
C ALA A 11 25.14 -14.13 -42.48
N GLY A 12 24.69 -15.24 -41.89
CA GLY A 12 23.42 -15.31 -41.15
C GLY A 12 23.49 -15.03 -39.64
N ARG A 13 24.68 -15.06 -39.02
CA ARG A 13 24.81 -14.83 -37.57
C ARG A 13 25.24 -13.38 -37.29
N PRO A 14 24.34 -12.53 -36.75
CA PRO A 14 24.76 -11.22 -36.27
C PRO A 14 25.79 -11.40 -35.13
N PRO A 15 26.93 -10.69 -35.15
CA PRO A 15 28.02 -10.86 -34.16
C PRO A 15 27.65 -10.39 -32.75
N TRP A 16 26.43 -9.89 -32.57
CA TRP A 16 25.89 -9.36 -31.32
C TRP A 16 25.08 -10.42 -30.55
N GLY A 17 25.08 -11.68 -31.00
CA GLY A 17 24.03 -12.66 -30.67
C GLY A 17 24.45 -13.92 -29.91
N ASP A 18 25.67 -14.03 -29.37
CA ASP A 18 26.10 -15.22 -28.65
C ASP A 18 26.10 -15.00 -27.13
N GLY A 19 24.92 -15.19 -26.53
CA GLY A 19 24.75 -15.39 -25.09
C GLY A 19 24.53 -14.13 -24.24
N PRO A 20 24.07 -14.30 -22.98
CA PRO A 20 23.92 -13.20 -22.05
C PRO A 20 25.27 -12.50 -21.84
N PRO A 21 25.30 -11.16 -21.78
CA PRO A 21 26.55 -10.45 -21.54
C PRO A 21 27.18 -10.89 -20.21
N PRO A 22 28.52 -10.81 -20.06
CA PRO A 22 29.22 -11.32 -18.87
C PRO A 22 28.80 -10.64 -17.56
N PHE A 23 28.17 -9.48 -17.62
CA PHE A 23 27.61 -8.75 -16.47
C PHE A 23 26.15 -9.13 -16.15
N ALA A 24 25.47 -9.91 -16.98
CA ALA A 24 24.10 -10.36 -16.74
C ALA A 24 23.89 -11.05 -15.37
N PRO A 25 24.75 -11.97 -14.90
CA PRO A 25 24.56 -12.59 -13.58
C PRO A 25 24.74 -11.60 -12.43
N LEU A 26 25.68 -10.65 -12.55
CA LEU A 26 25.89 -9.57 -11.58
C LEU A 26 24.70 -8.61 -11.53
N GLY A 27 24.16 -8.24 -12.70
CA GLY A 27 22.96 -7.41 -12.82
C GLY A 27 21.73 -8.09 -12.23
N ALA A 28 21.54 -9.38 -12.50
CA ALA A 28 20.45 -10.18 -11.93
C ALA A 28 20.58 -10.29 -10.39
N LEU A 29 21.78 -10.48 -9.87
CA LEU A 29 22.04 -10.51 -8.43
C LEU A 29 21.71 -9.16 -7.76
N MET A 30 22.18 -8.05 -8.34
CA MET A 30 21.86 -6.69 -7.87
C MET A 30 20.36 -6.42 -7.89
N PHE A 31 19.68 -6.83 -8.97
CA PHE A 31 18.23 -6.69 -9.10
C PHE A 31 17.49 -7.50 -8.02
N CYS A 32 17.88 -8.76 -7.79
CA CYS A 32 17.33 -9.57 -6.69
C CYS A 32 17.55 -8.93 -5.32
N LEU A 33 18.75 -8.41 -5.05
CA LEU A 33 19.05 -7.70 -3.80
C LEU A 33 18.18 -6.46 -3.61
N LEU A 34 17.96 -5.69 -4.67
CA LEU A 34 17.06 -4.53 -4.65
C LEU A 34 15.63 -4.92 -4.34
N LEU A 35 15.12 -6.00 -4.93
CA LEU A 35 13.77 -6.51 -4.66
C LEU A 35 13.63 -6.95 -3.19
N ILE A 36 14.62 -7.66 -2.65
CA ILE A 36 14.64 -8.07 -1.24
C ILE A 36 14.65 -6.84 -0.32
N ALA A 37 15.50 -5.85 -0.61
CA ALA A 37 15.58 -4.62 0.17
C ALA A 37 14.27 -3.83 0.13
N ALA A 38 13.63 -3.72 -1.04
CA ALA A 38 12.33 -3.08 -1.21
C ALA A 38 11.22 -3.81 -0.44
N ALA A 39 11.19 -5.13 -0.50
CA ALA A 39 10.23 -5.95 0.25
C ALA A 39 10.42 -5.80 1.77
N ALA A 40 11.67 -5.82 2.24
CA ALA A 40 11.99 -5.60 3.65
C ALA A 40 11.59 -4.20 4.11
N ALA A 41 11.88 -3.16 3.31
CA ALA A 41 11.48 -1.78 3.60
C ALA A 41 9.96 -1.64 3.66
N ALA A 42 9.23 -2.22 2.71
CA ALA A 42 7.78 -2.24 2.70
C ALA A 42 7.22 -2.95 3.94
N PHE A 43 7.79 -4.10 4.31
CA PHE A 43 7.38 -4.86 5.49
C PHE A 43 7.60 -4.08 6.79
N VAL A 44 8.76 -3.43 6.94
CA VAL A 44 9.06 -2.57 8.09
C VAL A 44 8.11 -1.37 8.12
N LEU A 45 7.83 -0.74 6.98
CA LEU A 45 6.88 0.37 6.90
C LEU A 45 5.48 -0.06 7.34
N ILE A 46 4.99 -1.21 6.85
CA ILE A 46 3.67 -1.76 7.20
C ILE A 46 3.60 -2.05 8.70
N ARG A 47 4.65 -2.67 9.27
CA ARG A 47 4.71 -2.93 10.72
C ARG A 47 4.77 -1.67 11.56
N ARG A 48 5.50 -0.64 11.13
CA ARG A 48 5.66 0.60 11.90
C ARG A 48 4.46 1.54 11.77
N ARG A 49 3.72 1.50 10.66
CA ARG A 49 2.58 2.41 10.41
C ARG A 49 1.21 1.87 10.83
N GLY A 50 1.09 0.64 11.34
CA GLY A 50 -0.21 0.10 11.77
C GLY A 50 -1.25 0.14 10.65
N GLY A 51 -1.01 -0.60 9.56
CA GLY A 51 -2.05 -0.91 8.57
C GLY A 51 -2.67 0.30 7.83
N GLY A 52 -1.93 1.39 7.66
CA GLY A 52 -2.36 2.47 6.77
C GLY A 52 -2.23 2.04 5.30
N PRO A 53 -3.29 2.14 4.47
CA PRO A 53 -3.19 1.83 3.06
C PRO A 53 -2.16 2.73 2.36
N PRO A 54 -1.53 2.24 1.29
CA PRO A 54 -0.49 2.98 0.60
C PRO A 54 -1.02 4.27 -0.04
N PRO A 55 -0.15 5.30 -0.24
CA PRO A 55 -0.56 6.65 -0.64
C PRO A 55 -1.24 6.75 -2.02
N TRP A 56 -1.11 5.74 -2.87
CA TRP A 56 -1.79 5.67 -4.18
C TRP A 56 -3.21 5.07 -4.10
N VAL A 57 -3.60 4.51 -2.95
CA VAL A 57 -4.98 4.11 -2.65
C VAL A 57 -5.64 5.27 -1.92
N SER A 58 -5.85 6.37 -2.63
CA SER A 58 -6.63 7.53 -2.20
C SER A 58 -8.14 7.28 -2.40
N GLY A 59 -8.63 6.12 -1.96
CA GLY A 59 -10.07 5.91 -1.77
C GLY A 59 -10.50 6.52 -0.44
N PRO A 60 -11.72 7.06 -0.30
CA PRO A 60 -12.26 7.42 1.01
C PRO A 60 -12.11 6.21 1.92
N ARG A 61 -11.24 6.31 2.94
CA ARG A 61 -11.19 5.32 4.00
C ARG A 61 -12.61 5.25 4.54
N PRO A 62 -13.27 4.07 4.59
CA PRO A 62 -14.51 3.95 5.34
C PRO A 62 -14.21 4.50 6.71
N ALA A 63 -14.87 5.60 7.08
CA ALA A 63 -14.73 6.13 8.42
C ALA A 63 -15.01 4.96 9.38
N PRO A 64 -14.29 4.85 10.51
CA PRO A 64 -14.60 3.83 11.50
C PRO A 64 -16.12 3.86 11.74
N PRO A 65 -16.83 2.72 11.81
CA PRO A 65 -18.28 2.70 11.98
C PRO A 65 -18.72 3.51 13.22
N GLU A 66 -17.83 3.61 14.21
CA GLU A 66 -17.94 4.45 15.40
C GLU A 66 -18.04 5.97 15.10
N TYR A 67 -17.45 6.44 14.00
CA TYR A 67 -17.52 7.86 13.58
C TYR A 67 -18.93 8.22 13.10
N GLU A 68 -19.53 7.39 12.26
CA GLU A 68 -20.92 7.57 11.79
C GLU A 68 -21.93 7.47 12.95
N ALA A 69 -21.68 6.55 13.90
CA ALA A 69 -22.47 6.42 15.12
C ALA A 69 -22.39 7.69 16.00
N ARG A 70 -21.19 8.23 16.24
CA ARG A 70 -20.99 9.50 16.97
C ARG A 70 -21.69 10.66 16.28
N ARG A 71 -21.59 10.75 14.95
CA ARG A 71 -22.22 11.81 14.15
C ARG A 71 -23.74 11.78 14.26
N THR A 72 -24.33 10.60 14.15
CA THR A 72 -25.79 10.42 14.28
C THR A 72 -26.27 10.77 15.70
N LEU A 73 -25.50 10.41 16.71
CA LEU A 73 -25.82 10.71 18.11
C LEU A 73 -25.77 12.23 18.38
N ALA A 74 -24.73 12.92 17.90
CA ALA A 74 -24.58 14.36 18.03
C ALA A 74 -25.70 15.12 17.32
N ASP A 75 -26.06 14.68 16.11
CA ASP A 75 -27.13 15.29 15.30
C ASP A 75 -28.50 15.18 15.97
N ARG A 76 -28.81 14.02 16.58
CA ARG A 76 -30.04 13.82 17.36
C ARG A 76 -30.08 14.66 18.63
N PHE A 77 -28.95 14.77 19.33
CA PHE A 77 -28.85 15.63 20.51
C PHE A 77 -29.06 17.10 20.15
N ALA A 78 -28.46 17.57 19.06
CA ALA A 78 -28.62 18.93 18.56
C ALA A 78 -30.06 19.24 18.11
N ARG A 79 -30.77 18.24 17.57
CA ARG A 79 -32.19 18.35 17.20
C ARG A 79 -33.12 18.28 18.41
N GLY A 80 -32.63 17.83 19.57
CA GLY A 80 -33.43 17.59 20.77
C GLY A 80 -34.25 16.30 20.72
N ASP A 81 -33.92 15.37 19.81
CA ASP A 81 -34.60 14.07 19.68
C ASP A 81 -34.26 13.10 20.83
N ILE A 82 -33.18 13.38 21.57
CA ILE A 82 -32.69 12.58 22.70
C ILE A 82 -32.35 13.49 23.89
N THR A 83 -32.54 12.99 25.11
CA THR A 83 -32.20 13.74 26.33
C THR A 83 -30.70 13.69 26.62
N VAL A 84 -30.25 14.53 27.56
CA VAL A 84 -28.85 14.57 28.01
C VAL A 84 -28.44 13.23 28.64
N GLU A 85 -29.31 12.64 29.45
CA GLU A 85 -29.05 11.36 30.12
C GLU A 85 -28.84 10.24 29.09
N GLU A 86 -29.71 10.17 28.08
CA GLU A 86 -29.63 9.18 27.01
C GLU A 86 -28.40 9.40 26.11
N PHE A 87 -28.06 10.67 25.84
CA PHE A 87 -26.84 11.01 25.12
C PHE A 87 -25.59 10.53 25.88
N MET A 88 -25.52 10.76 27.19
CA MET A 88 -24.38 10.36 28.02
C MET A 88 -24.24 8.84 28.13
N GLU A 89 -25.35 8.11 28.29
CA GLU A 89 -25.36 6.65 28.29
C GLU A 89 -24.79 6.10 26.96
N ARG A 90 -25.30 6.59 25.82
CA ARG A 90 -24.86 6.16 24.49
C ARG A 90 -23.44 6.59 24.16
N ALA A 91 -23.01 7.77 24.61
CA ALA A 91 -21.64 8.23 24.47
C ALA A 91 -20.68 7.32 25.26
N SER A 92 -21.05 6.91 26.47
CA SER A 92 -20.25 5.98 27.29
C SER A 92 -20.14 4.58 26.66
N ALA A 93 -21.25 4.06 26.10
CA ALA A 93 -21.26 2.77 25.40
C ALA A 93 -20.36 2.78 24.15
N LEU A 94 -20.19 3.96 23.54
CA LEU A 94 -19.31 4.18 22.41
C LEU A 94 -17.88 4.60 22.83
N ASN A 95 -17.57 4.56 24.13
CA ASN A 95 -16.32 5.06 24.74
C ASN A 95 -15.94 6.47 24.25
N TRP A 96 -16.96 7.28 23.96
CA TRP A 96 -16.79 8.62 23.42
C TRP A 96 -16.99 9.64 24.53
N ASN A 97 -15.96 10.46 24.79
CA ASN A 97 -16.04 11.57 25.73
C ASN A 97 -16.30 12.89 24.96
N PRO A 98 -17.50 13.48 25.04
CA PRO A 98 -17.81 14.75 24.40
C PRO A 98 -16.90 15.87 24.98
N GLY A 99 -16.04 16.44 24.14
CA GLY A 99 -15.05 17.45 24.56
C GLY A 99 -13.62 16.94 24.66
N HIS A 100 -13.38 15.63 24.53
CA HIS A 100 -12.04 15.12 24.23
C HIS A 100 -11.80 15.28 22.72
N ASN A 101 -11.08 16.33 22.35
CA ASN A 101 -10.62 16.48 20.98
C ASN A 101 -9.56 15.38 20.76
N ASP A 102 -9.92 14.30 20.08
CA ASP A 102 -8.99 13.28 19.57
C ASP A 102 -8.10 13.91 18.48
N GLY A 103 -7.32 14.92 18.86
CA GLY A 103 -6.38 15.65 18.03
C GLY A 103 -5.21 14.74 17.66
N ARG A 104 -5.46 13.80 16.76
CA ARG A 104 -4.40 13.14 15.99
C ARG A 104 -3.89 14.15 14.96
N LYS A 105 -2.81 14.82 15.37
CA LYS A 105 -1.83 15.52 14.54
C LYS A 105 -1.09 14.51 13.65
#